data_AF-A0A6M7UDJ0-F1
#
_entry.id   AF-A0A6M7UDJ0-F1
#
_cell.length_a   1.000
_cell.length_b   1.000
_cell.length_c   1.000
_cell.angle_alpha   90.00
_cell.angle_beta   90.00
_cell.angle_gamma   90.00
#
_symmetry.space_group_name_H-M   'P 1'
#
loop_
_entity.id
_entity.type
_entity.pdbx_description
1 polymer ?
#
loop_
_entity_poly.entity_id
_entity_poly.type
_entity_poly.pdbx_seq_one_letter_code
_entity_poly.pdbx_strand_id
1 'polypeptide(L)'
;MFASTEYLLAGLPVVTTPNLGGRDLYLDDEYSLTVPPDPRSVAEAVLALKERRIPRAHIRSQTLKRVERDRERFIDLVNEIFLESGSLRRIAMPWPFRYPVMEWLPPQIAIDRSLSGAVDAFVTS
;
A
#
# COMPACT_ATOMS: atom_id res chain seq x y z
N MET A 1 0.59 8.56 2.70
CA MET A 1 -0.27 8.25 3.87
C MET A 1 -1.13 7.05 3.53
N PHE A 2 -0.97 5.93 4.24
CA PHE A 2 -1.63 4.64 3.92
C PHE A 2 -3.09 4.53 4.38
N ALA A 3 -3.63 5.56 5.04
CA ALA A 3 -4.91 5.49 5.75
C ALA A 3 -6.07 4.97 4.89
N SER A 4 -6.22 5.42 3.64
CA SER A 4 -7.31 4.95 2.76
C SER A 4 -7.16 3.46 2.42
N THR A 5 -5.93 3.00 2.18
CA THR A 5 -5.64 1.61 1.83
C THR A 5 -5.89 0.67 3.00
N GLU A 6 -5.64 1.10 4.24
CA GLU A 6 -5.93 0.30 5.44
C GLU A 6 -7.42 -0.03 5.55
N TYR A 7 -8.31 0.95 5.30
CA TYR A 7 -9.76 0.72 5.26
C TYR A 7 -10.16 -0.26 4.15
N LEU A 8 -9.60 -0.09 2.96
CA LEU A 8 -9.86 -0.96 1.83
C LEU A 8 -9.39 -2.41 2.08
N LEU A 9 -8.21 -2.58 2.69
CA LEU A 9 -7.71 -3.89 3.11
C LEU A 9 -8.56 -4.51 4.22
N ALA A 10 -9.17 -3.70 5.08
CA ALA A 10 -10.20 -4.16 6.03
C ALA A 10 -11.55 -4.47 5.35
N GLY A 11 -11.70 -4.20 4.05
CA GLY A 11 -12.94 -4.42 3.30
C GLY A 11 -14.01 -3.37 3.56
N LEU A 12 -13.61 -2.14 3.88
CA LEU A 12 -14.51 -1.01 4.10
C LEU A 12 -14.53 -0.09 2.87
N PRO A 13 -15.71 0.35 2.42
CA PRO A 13 -15.81 1.38 1.38
C PRO A 13 -15.33 2.73 1.93
N VAL A 14 -14.83 3.60 1.04
CA VAL A 14 -14.18 4.86 1.44
C VAL A 14 -14.86 6.06 0.77
N VAL A 15 -15.28 7.04 1.57
CA VAL A 15 -15.58 8.38 1.07
C VAL A 15 -14.33 9.23 1.22
N THR A 16 -13.92 9.89 0.14
CA THR A 16 -12.81 10.84 0.13
C THR A 16 -13.26 12.19 -0.40
N THR A 17 -12.46 13.21 -0.14
CA THR A 17 -12.56 14.53 -0.76
C THR A 17 -11.37 14.75 -1.69
N PRO A 18 -11.41 15.76 -2.58
CA PRO A 18 -10.26 16.14 -3.40
C PRO A 18 -8.99 16.25 -2.56
N ASN A 19 -7.91 15.65 -3.03
CA ASN A 19 -6.64 15.58 -2.29
C ASN A 19 -5.46 15.66 -3.25
N LEU A 20 -4.32 16.19 -2.78
CA LEU A 20 -3.08 16.33 -3.57
C LEU A 20 -2.07 15.20 -3.29
N GLY A 21 -2.31 14.37 -2.27
CA GLY A 21 -1.31 13.46 -1.68
C GLY A 21 -1.41 12.00 -2.12
N GLY A 22 -2.15 11.71 -3.19
CA GLY A 22 -2.28 10.36 -3.75
C GLY A 22 -3.05 9.37 -2.86
N ARG A 23 -3.86 9.86 -1.90
CA ARG A 23 -4.70 8.99 -1.04
C ARG A 23 -5.75 8.21 -1.84
N ASP A 24 -5.96 8.62 -3.07
CA ASP A 24 -6.88 8.09 -4.06
C ASP A 24 -6.28 6.97 -4.93
N LEU A 25 -4.98 6.68 -4.81
CA LEU A 25 -4.27 5.73 -5.68
C LEU A 25 -4.94 4.35 -5.79
N TYR A 26 -5.44 3.82 -4.67
CA TYR A 26 -6.08 2.50 -4.59
C TYR A 26 -7.61 2.55 -4.59
N LEU A 27 -8.21 3.74 -4.73
CA LEU A 27 -9.66 3.86 -4.78
C LEU A 27 -10.20 3.29 -6.09
N ASP A 28 -11.46 2.88 -6.00
CA ASP A 28 -12.23 2.33 -7.10
C ASP A 28 -13.67 2.84 -6.95
N ASP A 29 -14.25 3.35 -8.04
CA ASP A 29 -15.58 3.97 -8.04
C ASP A 29 -16.71 2.98 -7.66
N GLU A 30 -16.43 1.68 -7.73
CA GLU A 30 -17.34 0.64 -7.24
C GLU A 30 -17.61 0.79 -5.74
N TYR A 31 -16.56 1.00 -4.94
CA TYR A 31 -16.61 1.01 -3.48
C TYR A 31 -16.03 2.27 -2.83
N SER A 32 -15.70 3.28 -3.62
CA SER A 32 -15.17 4.56 -3.16
C SER A 32 -15.90 5.71 -3.85
N LEU A 33 -16.08 6.83 -3.14
CA LEU A 33 -16.66 8.04 -3.70
C LEU A 33 -15.79 9.25 -3.36
N THR A 34 -15.46 10.04 -4.38
CA THR A 34 -14.83 11.36 -4.21
C THR A 34 -15.90 12.44 -4.27
N VAL A 35 -16.07 13.20 -3.20
CA VAL A 35 -17.11 14.24 -3.08
C VAL A 35 -16.56 15.58 -2.60
N PRO A 36 -17.27 16.70 -2.80
CA PRO A 36 -16.84 17.99 -2.27
C PRO A 36 -16.60 17.97 -0.75
N PRO A 37 -15.67 18.80 -0.23
CA PRO A 37 -15.29 18.81 1.18
C PRO A 37 -16.30 19.56 2.06
N ASP A 38 -17.59 19.27 1.92
CA ASP A 38 -18.65 19.81 2.75
C ASP A 38 -19.42 18.69 3.48
N PRO A 39 -19.98 18.97 4.68
CA PRO A 39 -20.61 17.93 5.50
C PRO A 39 -21.79 17.22 4.84
N ARG A 40 -22.55 17.93 3.99
CA ARG A 40 -23.75 17.37 3.36
C ARG A 40 -23.36 16.36 2.29
N SER A 41 -22.44 16.73 1.40
CA SER A 41 -21.92 15.84 0.37
C SER A 41 -21.31 14.56 0.96
N VAL A 42 -20.56 14.67 2.06
CA VAL A 42 -19.99 13.51 2.76
C VAL A 42 -21.09 12.62 3.35
N ALA A 43 -22.09 13.19 4.02
CA ALA A 43 -23.19 12.43 4.60
C ALA A 43 -23.99 11.66 3.55
N GLU A 44 -24.32 12.33 2.43
CA GLU A 44 -25.04 11.72 1.30
C GLU A 44 -24.22 10.57 0.68
N ALA A 45 -22.90 10.75 0.50
CA ALA A 45 -22.01 9.72 -0.03
C ALA A 45 -21.89 8.49 0.89
N VAL A 46 -21.82 8.70 2.20
CA VAL A 46 -21.79 7.60 3.18
C VAL A 46 -23.07 6.78 3.11
N LEU A 47 -24.24 7.44 3.04
CA LEU A 47 -25.52 6.74 2.90
C LEU A 47 -25.59 5.95 1.58
N ALA A 48 -25.14 6.55 0.48
CA ALA A 48 -25.11 5.89 -0.82
C ALA A 48 -24.25 4.62 -0.82
N LEU A 49 -23.05 4.66 -0.23
CA LEU A 49 -22.18 3.48 -0.13
C LEU A 49 -22.75 2.39 0.78
N LYS A 50 -23.43 2.77 1.87
CA LYS A 50 -24.12 1.80 2.75
C LYS A 50 -25.24 1.06 2.00
N GLU A 51 -26.00 1.75 1.16
CA GLU A 51 -27.10 1.17 0.41
C GLU A 51 -26.62 0.15 -0.65
N ARG A 52 -25.41 0.32 -1.19
CA ARG A 52 -24.82 -0.62 -2.16
C ARG A 52 -24.57 -2.02 -1.59
N ARG A 53 -24.47 -2.17 -0.26
CA ARG A 53 -24.23 -3.46 0.44
C ARG A 53 -23.09 -4.30 -0.17
N ILE A 54 -22.01 -3.64 -0.55
CA ILE A 54 -20.88 -4.28 -1.22
C ILE A 54 -20.22 -5.29 -0.26
N PRO A 55 -19.99 -6.55 -0.68
CA PRO A 55 -19.33 -7.53 0.17
C PRO A 55 -17.93 -7.09 0.59
N ARG A 56 -17.63 -7.15 1.88
CA ARG A 56 -16.31 -6.79 2.44
C ARG A 56 -15.16 -7.56 1.78
N ALA A 57 -15.38 -8.86 1.55
CA ALA A 57 -14.40 -9.74 0.91
C ALA A 57 -14.09 -9.31 -0.53
N HIS A 58 -15.09 -8.77 -1.25
CA HIS A 58 -14.90 -8.24 -2.60
C HIS A 58 -13.96 -7.04 -2.58
N ILE A 59 -14.25 -6.03 -1.75
CA ILE A 59 -13.42 -4.82 -1.61
C ILE A 59 -11.97 -5.19 -1.28
N ARG A 60 -11.78 -6.07 -0.30
CA ARG A 60 -10.43 -6.54 0.08
C ARG A 60 -9.73 -7.25 -1.08
N SER A 61 -10.43 -8.13 -1.79
CA SER A 61 -9.85 -8.89 -2.90
C SER A 61 -9.43 -8.00 -4.06
N GLN A 62 -10.25 -7.01 -4.44
CA GLN A 62 -9.91 -6.06 -5.51
C GLN A 62 -8.75 -5.16 -5.12
N THR A 63 -8.73 -4.72 -3.86
CA THR A 63 -7.61 -3.94 -3.31
C THR A 63 -6.30 -4.73 -3.35
N LEU A 64 -6.31 -5.99 -2.93
CA LEU A 64 -5.11 -6.86 -2.98
C LEU A 64 -4.63 -7.08 -4.42
N LYS A 65 -5.52 -7.20 -5.41
CA LYS A 65 -5.12 -7.29 -6.83
C LYS A 65 -4.39 -6.03 -7.30
N ARG A 66 -4.87 -4.83 -6.93
CA ARG A 66 -4.21 -3.57 -7.27
C ARG A 66 -2.83 -3.47 -6.63
N VAL A 67 -2.73 -3.83 -5.34
CA VAL A 67 -1.45 -3.90 -4.62
C VAL A 67 -0.49 -4.87 -5.30
N GLU A 68 -0.96 -6.05 -5.72
CA GLU A 68 -0.11 -7.03 -6.41
C GLU A 68 0.43 -6.50 -7.74
N ARG A 69 -0.38 -5.78 -8.52
CA ARG A 69 0.09 -5.13 -9.75
C ARG A 69 1.18 -4.10 -9.48
N ASP A 70 1.04 -3.30 -8.43
CA ASP A 70 2.04 -2.28 -8.10
C ASP A 70 3.32 -2.91 -7.51
N ARG A 71 3.21 -4.07 -6.85
CA ARG A 71 4.35 -4.89 -6.42
C ARG A 71 5.13 -5.44 -7.62
N GLU A 72 4.44 -5.96 -8.63
CA GLU A 72 5.06 -6.43 -9.88
C GLU A 72 5.80 -5.28 -10.57
N ARG A 73 5.16 -4.13 -10.75
CA ARG A 73 5.79 -2.92 -11.34
C ARG A 73 7.04 -2.47 -10.58
N PHE A 74 7.00 -2.53 -9.25
CA PHE A 74 8.15 -2.19 -8.43
C PHE A 74 9.31 -3.16 -8.67
N ILE A 75 9.04 -4.47 -8.70
CA ILE A 75 10.06 -5.49 -8.96
C ILE A 75 10.66 -5.31 -10.35
N ASP A 76 9.83 -5.05 -11.37
CA ASP A 76 10.29 -4.80 -12.73
C ASP A 76 11.23 -3.59 -12.78
N LEU A 77 10.83 -2.47 -12.17
CA LEU A 77 11.66 -1.26 -12.08
C LEU A 77 13.01 -1.52 -11.38
N VAL A 78 13.02 -2.25 -10.26
CA VAL A 78 14.27 -2.55 -9.55
C VAL A 78 15.17 -3.47 -10.37
N ASN A 79 14.59 -4.45 -11.07
CA ASN A 79 15.35 -5.32 -11.96
C ASN A 79 15.94 -4.57 -13.17
N GLU A 80 15.22 -3.59 -13.72
CA GLU A 80 15.74 -2.69 -14.75
C GLU A 80 16.96 -1.91 -14.24
N ILE A 81 16.88 -1.34 -13.02
CA ILE A 81 18.01 -0.64 -12.39
C ILE A 81 19.22 -1.57 -12.19
N PHE A 82 19.02 -2.83 -11.81
CA PHE A 82 20.12 -3.80 -11.71
C PHE A 82 20.77 -4.07 -13.07
N LEU A 83 19.96 -4.26 -14.10
CA LEU A 83 20.46 -4.47 -15.45
C LEU A 83 21.30 -3.27 -15.94
N GLU A 84 20.78 -2.05 -15.76
CA GLU A 84 21.45 -0.80 -16.16
C GLU A 84 22.75 -0.54 -15.39
N SER A 85 22.83 -1.00 -14.14
CA SER A 85 24.05 -0.91 -13.31
C SER A 85 25.05 -2.04 -13.54
N GLY A 86 24.78 -2.98 -14.46
CA GLY A 86 25.64 -4.13 -14.75
C GLY A 86 25.60 -5.23 -13.67
N SER A 87 24.62 -5.18 -12.77
CA SER A 87 24.40 -6.19 -11.74
C SER A 87 23.61 -7.38 -12.29
N LEU A 88 24.05 -8.60 -11.98
CA LEU A 88 23.32 -9.84 -12.33
C LEU A 88 22.24 -10.21 -11.30
N ARG A 89 22.01 -9.37 -10.29
CA ARG A 89 20.98 -9.62 -9.26
C ARG A 89 19.59 -9.50 -9.87
N ARG A 90 18.66 -10.30 -9.36
CA ARG A 90 17.24 -10.25 -9.74
C ARG A 90 16.35 -10.48 -8.54
N ILE A 91 15.25 -9.74 -8.50
CA ILE A 91 14.16 -9.86 -7.54
C ILE A 91 12.97 -10.51 -8.29
N ALA A 92 12.27 -11.42 -7.64
CA ALA A 92 11.14 -12.13 -8.24
C ALA A 92 9.95 -12.20 -7.28
N MET A 93 8.78 -12.50 -7.83
CA MET A 93 7.57 -12.80 -7.07
C MET A 93 7.64 -14.20 -6.44
N PRO A 94 6.90 -14.47 -5.34
CA PRO A 94 6.00 -13.55 -4.63
C PRO A 94 6.74 -12.42 -3.93
N TRP A 95 6.04 -11.32 -3.61
CA TRP A 95 6.61 -10.11 -2.99
C TRP A 95 7.70 -10.44 -1.96
N PRO A 96 8.99 -10.19 -2.28
CA PRO A 96 10.10 -10.80 -1.56
C PRO A 96 10.48 -10.02 -0.30
N PHE A 97 10.00 -8.77 -0.19
CA PHE A 97 10.21 -7.95 1.00
C PHE A 97 9.20 -8.36 2.06
N ARG A 98 9.69 -9.09 3.07
CA ARG A 98 8.97 -9.15 4.34
C ARG A 98 8.95 -7.74 4.91
N TYR A 99 7.81 -7.34 5.49
CA TYR A 99 7.82 -6.22 6.43
C TYR A 99 8.99 -6.49 7.38
N PRO A 100 9.92 -5.54 7.62
CA PRO A 100 10.54 -5.56 8.90
C PRO A 100 9.36 -5.45 9.85
N VAL A 101 9.06 -6.54 10.58
CA VAL A 101 8.65 -6.32 11.95
C VAL A 101 9.74 -5.37 12.43
N MET A 102 9.37 -4.14 12.75
CA MET A 102 10.27 -3.22 13.41
C MET A 102 10.59 -3.94 14.72
N GLU A 103 11.56 -4.85 14.66
CA GLU A 103 12.00 -5.62 15.79
C GLU A 103 12.55 -4.54 16.68
N TRP A 104 11.91 -4.34 17.83
CA TRP A 104 12.35 -3.33 18.77
C TRP A 104 13.72 -3.79 19.27
N LEU A 105 14.76 -3.33 18.60
CA LEU A 105 16.13 -3.62 18.96
C LEU A 105 16.48 -2.72 20.14
N PRO A 106 17.11 -3.27 21.20
CA PRO A 106 17.70 -2.46 22.25
C PRO A 106 18.59 -1.35 21.65
N PRO A 107 18.61 -0.12 22.21
CA PRO A 107 19.28 1.03 21.61
C PRO A 107 20.73 0.79 21.19
N GLN A 108 21.50 0.04 21.99
CA GLN A 108 22.87 -0.34 21.64
C GLN A 108 22.99 -1.13 20.33
N ILE A 109 22.05 -2.03 20.04
CA ILE A 109 22.05 -2.85 18.81
C ILE A 109 21.61 -2.01 17.61
N ALA A 110 20.64 -1.10 17.82
CA ALA A 110 20.20 -0.17 16.77
C ALA A 110 21.32 0.80 16.35
N ILE A 111 22.09 1.33 17.32
CA ILE A 111 23.24 2.21 17.08
C ILE A 111 24.33 1.46 16.31
N ASP A 112 24.70 0.26 16.77
CA ASP A 112 25.73 -0.55 16.14
C ASP A 112 25.38 -0.95 14.69
N ARG A 113 24.13 -1.35 14.45
CA ARG A 113 23.64 -1.63 13.08
C ARG A 113 23.60 -0.39 12.18
N SER A 114 23.28 0.77 12.73
CA SER A 114 23.30 2.03 11.98
C SER A 114 24.73 2.44 11.60
N LEU A 115 25.69 2.27 12.51
CA LEU A 115 27.10 2.58 12.27
C LEU A 115 27.77 1.59 11.29
N SER A 116 27.30 0.34 11.26
CA SER A 116 27.79 -0.70 10.34
C SER A 116 27.04 -0.77 9.01
N GLY A 117 26.01 0.06 8.80
CA GLY A 117 25.21 0.07 7.57
C GLY A 117 24.30 -1.16 7.39
N ALA A 118 24.12 -1.97 8.44
CA ALA A 118 23.27 -3.16 8.47
C ALA A 118 21.83 -2.82 8.93
N VAL A 119 21.30 -1.69 8.47
CA VAL A 119 19.88 -1.35 8.58
C VAL A 119 19.17 -2.00 7.39
N ASP A 120 18.17 -2.83 7.68
CA ASP A 120 17.36 -3.55 6.68
C ASP A 120 18.14 -4.53 5.79
N ALA A 121 18.76 -5.54 6.39
CA ALA A 121 19.32 -6.66 5.63
C ALA A 121 18.20 -7.33 4.80
N PHE A 122 18.21 -7.11 3.49
CA PHE A 122 17.36 -7.81 2.53
C PHE A 122 17.65 -9.30 2.60
N VAL A 123 16.65 -10.10 3.01
CA VAL A 123 16.76 -11.56 2.94
C VAL A 123 16.60 -11.97 1.48
N THR A 124 17.73 -12.13 0.78
CA THR A 124 17.75 -12.79 -0.53
C THR A 124 17.80 -14.29 -0.28
N SER A 125 16.68 -14.98 -0.49
CA SER A 125 16.63 -16.45 -0.62
C SER A 125 17.00 -16.88 -2.04
#